data_AF-A0A2K8L8M8-F1
#
_entry.id   AF-A0A2K8L8M8-F1
#
_cell.length_a   1.000
_cell.length_b   1.000
_cell.length_c   1.000
_cell.angle_alpha   90.00
_cell.angle_beta   90.00
_cell.angle_gamma   90.00
#
_symmetry.space_group_name_H-M   'P 1'
#
loop_
_entity.id
_entity.type
_entity.pdbx_description
1 polymer ?
#
loop_
_entity_poly.entity_id
_entity_poly.type
_entity_poly.pdbx_seq_one_letter_code
_entity_poly.pdbx_strand_id
1 'polypeptide(L)' 'MGETELKLRRMRYRLNRQGMLELDAWLSPLLEAETDDVRVLDAIEMLLKCEPPELQNMMAGRSEIPKALERWLCR' A
#
# COMPACT_ATOMS: atom_id res chain seq x y z
N MET A 1 -16.10 -16.69 6.44
CA MET A 1 -14.66 -16.39 6.62
C MET A 1 -13.99 -16.67 5.28
N GLY A 2 -13.59 -15.66 4.50
CA GLY A 2 -12.93 -15.97 3.21
C GLY A 2 -12.67 -14.81 2.27
N GLU A 3 -13.49 -13.76 2.26
CA GLU A 3 -13.29 -12.66 1.30
C GLU A 3 -12.18 -11.69 1.74
N THR A 4 -12.16 -11.30 3.01
CA THR A 4 -11.13 -10.41 3.57
C THR A 4 -9.74 -11.03 3.49
N GLU A 5 -9.59 -12.28 3.90
CA GLU A 5 -8.28 -12.97 3.86
C GLU A 5 -7.74 -13.13 2.43
N LEU A 6 -8.62 -13.40 1.47
CA LEU A 6 -8.24 -13.57 0.07
C LEU A 6 -7.90 -12.22 -0.58
N LYS A 7 -8.60 -11.14 -0.19
CA LYS A 7 -8.22 -9.75 -0.53
C LYS A 7 -6.84 -9.41 0.03
N LEU A 8 -6.57 -9.74 1.29
CA LEU A 8 -5.27 -9.50 1.93
C LEU A 8 -4.12 -10.23 1.24
N ARG A 9 -4.31 -11.51 0.89
CA ARG A 9 -3.29 -12.27 0.16
C ARG A 9 -3.01 -11.68 -1.21
N ARG A 10 -4.04 -11.27 -1.96
CA ARG A 10 -3.88 -10.60 -3.27
C ARG A 10 -3.22 -9.23 -3.12
N MET A 11 -3.58 -8.49 -2.08
CA MET A 11 -3.01 -7.19 -1.75
C MET A 11 -1.51 -7.32 -1.48
N ARG A 12 -1.11 -8.22 -0.56
CA ARG A 12 0.30 -8.51 -0.25
C ARG A 12 1.09 -8.97 -1.47
N TYR A 13 0.50 -9.79 -2.32
CA TYR A 13 1.15 -10.22 -3.57
C TYR A 13 1.40 -9.04 -4.52
N ARG A 14 0.44 -8.13 -4.68
CA ARG A 14 0.61 -6.94 -5.53
C ARG A 14 1.62 -5.95 -4.96
N LEU A 15 1.65 -5.75 -3.64
CA LEU A 15 2.64 -4.90 -2.99
C LEU A 15 4.07 -5.42 -3.21
N ASN A 16 4.26 -6.74 -3.28
CA ASN A 16 5.56 -7.39 -3.52
C ASN A 16 5.92 -7.57 -5.00
N ARG A 17 5.07 -7.10 -5.93
CA ARG A 17 5.29 -7.25 -7.38
C ARG A 17 4.93 -5.98 -8.14
N GLN A 18 5.45 -4.83 -7.70
CA GLN A 18 5.35 -3.61 -8.51
C GLN A 18 6.34 -3.64 -9.68
N GLY A 19 7.37 -4.48 -9.62
CA GLY A 19 8.40 -4.56 -10.66
C GLY A 19 9.45 -3.45 -10.55
N MET A 20 9.42 -2.68 -9.46
CA MET A 20 10.36 -1.61 -9.14
C MET A 20 10.81 -1.77 -7.68
N LEU A 21 12.10 -2.05 -7.48
CA LEU A 21 12.66 -2.32 -6.15
C LEU A 21 12.43 -1.18 -5.14
N GLU A 22 12.47 0.06 -5.60
CA GLU A 22 12.24 1.24 -4.74
C GLU A 22 10.79 1.28 -4.22
N LEU A 23 9.81 1.02 -5.09
CA LEU A 23 8.41 0.96 -4.70
C LEU A 23 8.12 -0.26 -3.84
N ASP A 24 8.70 -1.42 -4.16
CA ASP A 24 8.55 -2.63 -3.36
C ASP A 24 9.10 -2.40 -1.93
N ALA A 25 10.25 -1.73 -1.80
CA ALA A 25 10.83 -1.36 -0.50
C ALA A 25 9.98 -0.35 0.27
N TRP A 26 9.48 0.70 -0.41
CA TRP A 26 8.63 1.72 0.19
C TRP A 26 7.28 1.16 0.65
N LEU A 27 6.69 0.23 -0.11
CA LEU A 27 5.41 -0.39 0.20
C LEU A 27 5.51 -1.56 1.18
N SER A 28 6.71 -2.13 1.39
CA SER A 28 6.95 -3.26 2.28
C SER A 28 6.38 -3.12 3.71
N PRO A 29 6.47 -1.94 4.38
CA PRO A 29 5.89 -1.76 5.71
C PRO A 29 4.36 -2.00 5.78
N LEU A 30 3.65 -1.86 4.66
CA LEU A 30 2.20 -2.12 4.59
C LEU A 30 1.86 -3.61 4.72
N LEU A 31 2.83 -4.51 4.54
CA LEU A 31 2.62 -5.95 4.75
C LEU A 31 2.32 -6.28 6.22
N GLU A 32 2.86 -5.46 7.13
CA GLU A 32 2.69 -5.51 8.58
C GLU A 32 1.57 -4.60 9.09
N ALA A 33 0.88 -3.87 8.20
CA ALA A 33 -0.21 -3.00 8.60
C ALA A 33 -1.38 -3.80 9.19
N GLU A 34 -2.02 -3.23 10.21
CA GLU A 34 -3.20 -3.80 10.84
C GLU A 34 -4.40 -3.67 9.89
N THR A 35 -4.67 -4.74 9.14
CA THR A 35 -5.71 -4.74 8.11
C THR A 35 -7.12 -5.03 8.62
N ASP A 36 -7.29 -5.05 9.94
CA ASP A 36 -8.59 -5.15 10.59
C ASP A 36 -9.32 -3.80 10.61
N ASP A 37 -8.59 -2.69 10.40
CA ASP A 37 -9.19 -1.37 10.15
C ASP A 37 -9.53 -1.24 8.65
N VAL A 38 -10.83 -1.12 8.36
CA VAL A 38 -11.37 -0.94 7.00
C VAL A 38 -10.73 0.27 6.30
N ARG A 39 -10.39 1.33 7.04
CA ARG A 39 -9.79 2.55 6.46
C ARG A 39 -8.38 2.28 5.95
N VAL A 40 -7.62 1.43 6.65
CA VAL A 40 -6.28 1.00 6.21
C VAL A 40 -6.40 0.15 4.96
N LEU A 41 -7.35 -0.80 4.96
CA LEU A 41 -7.57 -1.68 3.82
C LEU A 41 -7.98 -0.90 2.56
N ASP A 42 -8.95 0.02 2.68
CA ASP A 42 -9.40 0.88 1.58
C ASP A 42 -8.27 1.77 1.05
N ALA A 43 -7.45 2.31 1.93
CA ALA A 43 -6.31 3.13 1.54
C ALA A 43 -5.23 2.33 0.80
N ILE A 44 -4.94 1.09 1.22
CA ILE A 44 -4.01 0.22 0.51
C ILE A 44 -4.60 -0.19 -0.85
N GLU A 45 -5.89 -0.48 -0.92
CA GLU A 45 -6.56 -0.76 -2.20
C GLU A 45 -6.51 0.44 -3.15
N MET A 46 -6.61 1.66 -2.63
CA MET A 46 -6.45 2.88 -3.41
C MET A 46 -5.03 2.98 -3.98
N LEU A 47 -3.99 2.79 -3.16
CA LEU A 47 -2.60 2.80 -3.64
C LEU A 47 -2.34 1.73 -4.70
N LEU A 48 -2.89 0.53 -4.53
CA LEU A 48 -2.74 -0.55 -5.52
C LEU A 48 -3.47 -0.31 -6.85
N LYS A 49 -4.30 0.73 -6.94
CA LYS A 49 -4.91 1.20 -8.19
C LYS A 49 -4.13 2.35 -8.84
N CYS A 50 -3.20 2.96 -8.11
CA CYS A 50 -2.33 4.00 -8.65
C CYS A 50 -1.29 3.39 -9.59
N GLU A 51 -0.95 4.13 -10.62
CA GLU A 51 0.13 3.76 -11.54
C GLU A 51 1.50 4.02 -10.88
N PRO A 52 2.57 3.33 -11.32
CA PRO A 52 3.91 3.50 -10.74
C PRO A 52 4.40 4.96 -10.65
N PRO A 53 4.17 5.85 -11.64
CA PRO A 53 4.55 7.26 -11.52
C PRO A 53 3.83 8.02 -10.40
N GLU A 54 2.58 7.67 -10.12
CA GLU A 54 1.80 8.30 -9.03
C GLU A 54 2.35 7.86 -7.67
N LEU A 55 2.67 6.58 -7.53
CA LEU A 55 3.30 6.03 -6.34
C LEU A 55 4.68 6.65 -6.09
N GLN A 56 5.47 6.89 -7.14
CA GLN A 56 6.76 7.59 -7.02
C GLN A 56 6.59 9.04 -6.58
N ASN A 57 5.56 9.75 -7.06
CA ASN A 57 5.27 11.11 -6.60
C ASN A 57 4.91 11.14 -5.11
N MET A 58 4.12 10.17 -4.64
CA MET A 58 3.81 10.01 -3.22
C MET A 58 5.06 9.70 -2.38
N MET A 59 5.88 8.74 -2.83
CA MET A 59 7.15 8.39 -2.19
C MET A 59 8.10 9.59 -2.11
N ALA A 60 8.14 10.43 -3.16
CA ALA A 60 8.97 11.64 -3.22
C ALA A 60 8.37 12.82 -2.44
N GLY A 61 7.22 12.66 -1.77
CA GLY A 61 6.52 13.74 -1.06
C GLY A 61 5.92 14.82 -1.97
N ARG A 62 5.78 14.54 -3.27
CA ARG A 62 5.18 15.45 -4.27
C ARG A 62 3.66 15.30 -4.37
N SER A 63 3.15 14.16 -3.90
CA SER A 63 1.71 13.89 -3.76
C SER A 63 1.40 13.46 -2.33
N GLU A 64 0.18 13.73 -1.89
CA GLU A 64 -0.29 13.29 -0.58
C GLU A 64 -0.49 11.78 -0.56
N ILE A 65 -0.04 11.15 0.52
CA ILE A 65 -0.39 9.77 0.85
C ILE A 65 -1.68 9.74 1.67
N PRO A 66 -2.47 8.65 1.62
CA PRO A 66 -3.62 8.51 2.50
C PRO A 66 -3.19 8.62 3.97
N LYS A 67 -3.89 9.47 4.74
CA LYS A 67 -3.63 9.66 6.18
C LYS A 67 -3.62 8.36 6.98
N ALA A 68 -4.47 7.41 6.58
CA ALA A 68 -4.52 6.09 7.18
C ALA A 68 -3.21 5.30 7.02
N LEU A 69 -2.34 5.65 6.07
CA LEU A 69 -1.09 4.94 5.78
C LEU A 69 0.17 5.73 6.17
N GLU A 70 0.04 6.99 6.57
CA GLU A 70 1.17 7.85 6.98
C GLU A 70 2.05 7.19 8.03
N ARG A 71 1.44 6.52 9.02
CA ARG A 71 2.16 5.81 10.08
C ARG A 71 3.14 4.75 9.56
N TRP A 72 2.89 4.19 8.38
CA TRP A 72 3.72 3.14 7.77
C TRP A 72 4.64 3.67 6.67
N LEU A 73 4.20 4.68 5.90
CA LEU A 73 4.89 5.16 4.70
C LEU A 73 5.68 6.46 4.90
N CYS A 74 5.35 7.28 5.90
CA CYS A 74 6.12 8.44 6.31
C CYS A 74 6.90 8.12 7.59
N ARG A 75 8.17 7.77 7.43
CA ARG A 75 9.16 7.70 8.51
C ARG A 75 10.21 8.79 8.35
#